data_AF-A0A662E614-F1
#
_entry.id   AF-A0A662E614-F1
#
_cell.length_a   1.000
_cell.length_b   1.000
_cell.length_c   1.000
_cell.angle_alpha   90.00
_cell.angle_beta   90.00
_cell.angle_gamma   90.00
#
_symmetry.space_group_name_H-M   'P 1'
#
loop_
_entity.id
_entity.type
_entity.pdbx_description
1 polymer ?
#
loop_
_entity_poly.entity_id
_entity_poly.type
_entity_poly.pdbx_seq_one_letter_code
_entity_poly.pdbx_strand_id
1 'polypeptide(L)'
;MIMCKRLVSLILVGGVFIAACSGGDDTSSTDPSTTVAPASTVATTVAPTTSTLPDTTTTSLVVEGATVVVANSSIAGGSAARMTDELASLGFTMGTPTNGLDRLEDSIVHYTDESGAQEVAESAALALGGVEVSAMPDPIPTETGSIDGQVLVLLGNKQADSTLVELNGAESVTNAGSVVVVANDSGVDGAAGAMTTTLENAGFAVGAATNGVEPRAESIVYYTDDSDAEADAEILAVELGGVDVEPMPDDIPTESGELDGDILLLLGTNEASKSLSQLNP
;
A
#
# COMPACT_ATOMS: atom_id res chain seq x y z
N MET A 1 -51.07 -25.56 -8.44
CA MET A 1 -52.49 -25.12 -8.39
C MET A 1 -53.22 -26.03 -7.40
N ILE A 2 -53.93 -25.43 -6.42
CA ILE A 2 -54.72 -26.05 -5.31
C ILE A 2 -53.84 -26.57 -4.15
N MET A 3 -53.67 -25.97 -2.96
CA MET A 3 -54.47 -25.16 -2.02
C MET A 3 -55.47 -25.95 -1.14
N CYS A 4 -55.13 -26.12 0.16
CA CYS A 4 -55.98 -26.08 1.38
C CYS A 4 -55.25 -26.76 2.57
N LYS A 5 -54.75 -26.12 3.64
CA LYS A 5 -55.28 -25.19 4.68
C LYS A 5 -55.83 -25.92 5.92
N ARG A 6 -55.43 -25.40 7.11
CA ARG A 6 -55.94 -25.54 8.51
C ARG A 6 -55.06 -26.37 9.48
N LEU A 7 -54.78 -26.02 10.75
CA LEU A 7 -54.99 -24.85 11.63
C LEU A 7 -54.36 -25.16 13.04
N VAL A 8 -53.90 -24.13 13.79
CA VAL A 8 -53.82 -23.93 15.28
C VAL A 8 -52.72 -24.54 16.18
N SER A 9 -51.97 -23.65 16.86
CA SER A 9 -51.82 -23.51 18.35
C SER A 9 -50.92 -22.29 18.67
N LEU A 10 -51.40 -21.12 19.13
CA LEU A 10 -51.89 -20.68 20.46
C LEU A 10 -50.79 -20.13 21.44
N ILE A 11 -50.60 -18.80 21.40
CA ILE A 11 -50.57 -17.77 22.49
C ILE A 11 -49.73 -18.01 23.77
N LEU A 12 -48.85 -17.05 24.14
CA LEU A 12 -48.96 -16.26 25.39
C LEU A 12 -48.12 -14.96 25.38
N VAL A 13 -48.78 -13.88 25.79
CA VAL A 13 -48.35 -12.50 26.02
C VAL A 13 -47.77 -12.36 27.44
N GLY A 14 -46.88 -11.39 27.67
CA GLY A 14 -46.62 -10.89 29.03
C GLY A 14 -45.54 -9.80 29.12
N GLY A 15 -45.94 -8.54 28.97
CA GLY A 15 -45.17 -7.40 29.47
C GLY A 15 -45.61 -7.02 30.88
N VAL A 16 -44.73 -6.45 31.69
CA VAL A 16 -45.08 -5.76 32.95
C VAL A 16 -44.16 -4.55 33.17
N PHE A 17 -44.78 -3.37 33.18
CA PHE A 17 -44.31 -2.12 33.79
C PHE A 17 -44.69 -2.10 35.28
N ILE A 18 -44.01 -1.26 36.09
CA ILE A 18 -44.57 -0.24 37.02
C ILE A 18 -43.63 0.03 38.23
N ALA A 19 -43.16 1.29 38.25
CA ALA A 19 -43.04 2.31 39.32
C ALA A 19 -42.97 1.99 40.83
N ALA A 20 -42.17 2.80 41.54
CA ALA A 20 -42.52 3.63 42.73
C ALA A 20 -41.21 4.12 43.42
N CYS A 21 -40.92 5.43 43.53
CA CYS A 21 -41.37 6.47 44.49
C CYS A 21 -40.51 6.62 45.76
N SER A 22 -40.09 7.87 46.05
CA SER A 22 -40.03 8.57 47.36
C SER A 22 -39.01 9.73 47.24
N GLY A 23 -39.18 10.93 47.79
CA GLY A 23 -40.19 11.63 48.59
C GLY A 23 -39.90 13.15 48.42
N GLY A 24 -40.52 14.13 49.08
CA GLY A 24 -41.51 14.23 50.14
C GLY A 24 -41.87 15.72 50.31
N ASP A 25 -43.06 15.95 50.85
CA ASP A 25 -43.62 17.10 51.60
C ASP A 25 -43.19 18.55 51.28
N ASP A 26 -44.17 19.41 50.93
CA ASP A 26 -44.74 20.39 51.88
C ASP A 26 -45.85 21.25 51.24
N THR A 27 -46.76 21.69 52.10
CA THR A 27 -47.97 22.45 51.75
C THR A 27 -47.78 23.95 51.94
N SER A 28 -48.46 24.72 51.07
CA SER A 28 -48.94 26.11 51.22
C SER A 28 -48.15 27.22 50.52
N SER A 29 -48.92 28.03 49.79
CA SER A 29 -48.93 29.51 49.75
C SER A 29 -48.74 30.18 48.36
N THR A 30 -49.87 30.74 47.88
CA THR A 30 -50.12 32.06 47.25
C THR A 30 -49.34 32.53 46.00
N ASP A 31 -50.15 32.83 44.97
CA ASP A 31 -49.98 33.71 43.78
C ASP A 31 -49.19 35.04 43.98
N PRO A 32 -48.98 35.88 42.93
CA PRO A 32 -48.48 35.66 41.57
C PRO A 32 -47.42 36.75 41.18
N SER A 33 -47.13 36.90 39.87
CA SER A 33 -46.27 37.94 39.23
C SER A 33 -44.79 37.59 39.24
N THR A 34 -44.05 37.58 38.13
CA THR A 34 -43.73 38.77 37.34
C THR A 34 -42.93 38.36 36.08
N THR A 35 -43.25 38.96 34.94
CA THR A 35 -42.42 39.21 33.74
C THR A 35 -41.58 38.07 33.13
N VAL A 36 -42.04 37.56 31.98
CA VAL A 36 -41.24 36.75 31.04
C VAL A 36 -40.30 37.68 30.26
N ALA A 37 -38.99 37.56 30.49
CA ALA A 37 -37.96 38.04 29.56
C ALA A 37 -37.72 36.98 28.47
N PRO A 38 -37.45 37.36 27.21
CA PRO A 38 -37.09 36.37 26.19
C PRO A 38 -35.71 35.79 26.51
N ALA A 39 -35.65 34.49 26.78
CA ALA A 39 -34.39 33.77 26.91
C ALA A 39 -33.72 33.71 25.53
N SER A 40 -32.57 34.38 25.41
CA SER A 40 -31.71 34.35 24.23
C SER A 40 -31.19 32.92 24.01
N THR A 41 -31.55 32.31 22.89
CA THR A 41 -31.01 31.02 22.45
C THR A 41 -29.56 31.23 22.04
N VAL A 42 -28.61 30.78 22.88
CA VAL A 42 -27.20 30.65 22.47
C VAL A 42 -27.07 29.36 21.71
N ALA A 43 -26.81 29.46 20.40
CA ALA A 43 -26.42 28.33 19.58
C ALA A 43 -24.99 27.90 19.97
N THR A 44 -24.85 26.71 20.53
CA THR A 44 -23.55 26.08 20.74
C THR A 44 -23.12 25.46 19.41
N THR A 45 -22.27 26.16 18.66
CA THR A 45 -21.53 25.59 17.53
C THR A 45 -20.53 24.58 18.08
N VAL A 46 -20.79 23.30 17.85
CA VAL A 46 -19.80 22.23 18.04
C VAL A 46 -18.72 22.42 16.98
N ALA A 47 -17.49 22.71 17.42
CA ALA A 47 -16.33 22.78 16.55
C ALA A 47 -16.10 21.39 15.90
N PRO A 48 -15.67 21.33 14.62
CA PRO A 48 -15.32 20.07 13.99
C PRO A 48 -14.17 19.43 14.79
N THR A 49 -14.35 18.19 15.20
CA THR A 49 -13.26 17.35 15.66
C THR A 49 -12.31 17.14 14.49
N THR A 50 -11.19 17.86 14.49
CA THR A 50 -10.06 17.55 13.62
C THR A 50 -9.61 16.12 13.94
N SER A 51 -9.92 15.20 13.04
CA SER A 51 -9.30 13.89 13.00
C SER A 51 -7.85 14.11 12.57
N THR A 52 -6.93 14.09 13.53
CA THR A 52 -5.50 13.99 13.26
C THR A 52 -5.26 12.66 12.54
N LEU A 53 -4.83 12.72 11.27
CA LEU A 53 -4.21 11.58 10.59
C LEU A 53 -3.04 11.08 11.46
N PRO A 54 -2.76 9.78 11.51
CA PRO A 54 -1.54 9.30 12.15
C PRO A 54 -0.33 9.98 11.51
N ASP A 55 0.54 10.57 12.32
CA ASP A 55 1.86 11.01 11.87
C ASP A 55 2.60 9.78 11.31
N THR A 56 2.80 9.73 10.00
CA THR A 56 3.73 8.80 9.37
C THR A 56 5.14 9.17 9.83
N THR A 57 5.62 8.45 10.84
CA THR A 57 7.00 8.59 11.28
C THR A 57 7.88 7.92 10.24
N THR A 58 8.36 8.67 9.25
CA THR A 58 9.38 8.22 8.29
C THR A 58 10.67 7.95 9.09
N THR A 59 10.77 6.75 9.63
CA THR A 59 11.96 6.29 10.35
C THR A 59 13.05 6.16 9.30
N SER A 60 14.10 6.99 9.39
CA SER A 60 15.24 6.93 8.48
C SER A 60 15.86 5.54 8.52
N LEU A 61 15.92 4.84 7.38
CA LEU A 61 16.60 3.54 7.28
C LEU A 61 18.11 3.71 7.53
N VAL A 62 18.69 2.79 8.30
CA VAL A 62 20.13 2.69 8.55
C VAL A 62 20.68 1.59 7.65
N VAL A 63 21.48 1.97 6.65
CA VAL A 63 22.02 1.06 5.63
C VAL A 63 23.54 0.87 5.72
N GLU A 64 24.20 1.70 6.53
CA GLU A 64 25.65 1.71 6.73
C GLU A 64 26.04 0.92 8.00
N GLY A 65 27.21 0.28 7.97
CA GLY A 65 27.80 -0.37 9.15
C GLY A 65 27.71 -1.89 9.20
N ALA A 66 27.01 -2.54 8.26
CA ALA A 66 26.95 -4.00 8.17
C ALA A 66 26.67 -4.49 6.74
N THR A 67 27.21 -5.66 6.40
CA THR A 67 26.89 -6.38 5.17
C THR A 67 25.70 -7.33 5.41
N VAL A 68 24.67 -7.19 4.57
CA VAL A 68 23.45 -8.01 4.58
C VAL A 68 23.57 -9.16 3.59
N VAL A 69 23.37 -10.39 4.03
CA VAL A 69 23.34 -11.59 3.22
C VAL A 69 21.92 -12.12 3.17
N VAL A 70 21.35 -12.28 1.97
CA VAL A 70 20.04 -12.89 1.80
C VAL A 70 20.20 -14.39 1.55
N ALA A 71 19.53 -15.19 2.36
CA ALA A 71 19.47 -16.63 2.26
C ALA A 71 18.07 -17.10 1.86
N ASN A 72 17.99 -17.89 0.80
CA ASN A 72 16.73 -18.42 0.32
C ASN A 72 16.24 -19.58 1.21
N SER A 73 15.24 -19.30 2.03
CA SER A 73 14.48 -20.29 2.82
C SER A 73 13.09 -20.55 2.24
N SER A 74 12.82 -20.17 0.99
CA SER A 74 11.52 -20.37 0.33
C SER A 74 11.57 -21.52 -0.67
N ILE A 75 10.41 -21.91 -1.23
CA ILE A 75 10.36 -22.87 -2.35
C ILE A 75 10.71 -22.22 -3.70
N ALA A 76 10.75 -20.89 -3.75
CA ALA A 76 10.94 -20.14 -4.97
C ALA A 76 12.43 -20.04 -5.32
N GLY A 77 12.79 -20.49 -6.52
CA GLY A 77 14.16 -20.45 -7.01
C GLY A 77 14.61 -19.03 -7.36
N GLY A 78 15.79 -18.64 -6.86
CA GLY A 78 16.41 -17.36 -7.21
C GLY A 78 15.86 -16.13 -6.47
N SER A 79 14.90 -16.29 -5.55
CA SER A 79 14.29 -15.16 -4.84
C SER A 79 15.28 -14.40 -3.95
N ALA A 80 16.29 -15.09 -3.39
CA ALA A 80 17.34 -14.41 -2.63
C ALA A 80 18.18 -13.45 -3.48
N ALA A 81 18.45 -13.80 -4.75
CA ALA A 81 19.18 -12.91 -5.66
C ALA A 81 18.36 -11.66 -5.99
N ARG A 82 17.09 -11.84 -6.36
CA ARG A 82 16.17 -10.71 -6.62
C ARG A 82 16.03 -9.79 -5.41
N MET A 83 15.80 -10.35 -4.22
CA MET A 83 15.71 -9.57 -2.99
C MET A 83 17.03 -8.88 -2.62
N THR A 84 18.16 -9.46 -3.02
CA THR A 84 19.46 -8.81 -2.86
C THR A 84 19.58 -7.56 -3.72
N ASP A 85 19.13 -7.63 -4.98
CA ASP A 85 19.14 -6.49 -5.90
C ASP A 85 18.19 -5.36 -5.43
N GLU A 86 17.03 -5.72 -4.89
CA GLU A 86 16.06 -4.79 -4.31
C GLU A 86 16.64 -4.06 -3.08
N LEU A 87 17.21 -4.78 -2.11
CA LEU A 87 17.83 -4.17 -0.93
C LEU A 87 19.07 -3.34 -1.31
N ALA A 88 19.87 -3.77 -2.29
CA ALA A 88 20.98 -2.97 -2.81
C ALA A 88 20.50 -1.63 -3.40
N SER A 89 19.33 -1.60 -4.03
CA SER A 89 18.72 -0.39 -4.58
C SER A 89 18.30 0.61 -3.50
N LEU A 90 18.00 0.13 -2.28
CA LEU A 90 17.78 0.98 -1.10
C LEU A 90 19.09 1.48 -0.44
N GLY A 91 20.25 1.08 -0.97
CA GLY A 91 21.56 1.50 -0.48
C GLY A 91 22.19 0.57 0.58
N PHE A 92 21.61 -0.61 0.83
CA PHE A 92 22.23 -1.60 1.72
C PHE A 92 23.52 -2.18 1.11
N THR A 93 24.51 -2.42 1.96
CA THR A 93 25.70 -3.17 1.55
C THR A 93 25.38 -4.65 1.53
N MET A 94 25.36 -5.26 0.34
CA MET A 94 24.97 -6.66 0.18
C MET A 94 26.15 -7.61 0.04
N GLY A 95 26.02 -8.79 0.67
CA GLY A 95 26.92 -9.93 0.50
C GLY A 95 26.41 -10.91 -0.57
N THR A 96 27.12 -12.01 -0.75
CA THR A 96 26.73 -13.04 -1.73
C THR A 96 25.45 -13.74 -1.29
N PRO A 97 24.38 -13.77 -2.13
CA PRO A 97 23.16 -14.49 -1.78
C PRO A 97 23.43 -16.00 -1.63
N THR A 98 22.76 -16.62 -0.66
CA THR A 98 22.94 -18.03 -0.31
C THR A 98 21.60 -18.75 -0.15
N ASN A 99 21.62 -19.99 0.31
CA ASN A 99 20.43 -20.77 0.67
C ASN A 99 20.36 -20.98 2.19
N GLY A 100 19.15 -20.90 2.72
CA GLY A 100 18.87 -21.28 4.11
C GLY A 100 18.88 -22.80 4.28
N LEU A 101 19.20 -23.25 5.50
CA LEU A 101 19.21 -24.67 5.85
C LEU A 101 17.80 -25.27 5.77
N ASP A 102 16.83 -24.55 6.33
CA ASP A 102 15.43 -24.95 6.40
C ASP A 102 14.55 -24.07 5.52
N ARG A 103 13.40 -24.64 5.13
CA ARG A 103 12.35 -23.89 4.43
C ARG A 103 11.43 -23.25 5.46
N LEU A 104 11.23 -21.95 5.35
CA LEU A 104 10.43 -21.14 6.26
C LEU A 104 9.19 -20.60 5.53
N GLU A 105 8.08 -20.53 6.25
CA GLU A 105 6.89 -19.81 5.78
C GLU A 105 7.06 -18.31 5.96
N ASP A 106 7.50 -17.88 7.14
CA ASP A 106 7.77 -16.49 7.49
C ASP A 106 9.27 -16.16 7.34
N SER A 107 9.57 -14.95 6.86
CA SER A 107 10.96 -14.46 6.83
C SER A 107 11.41 -13.99 8.21
N ILE A 108 12.70 -14.15 8.48
CA ILE A 108 13.34 -13.69 9.72
C ILE A 108 14.71 -13.11 9.41
N VAL A 109 15.05 -12.02 10.09
CA VAL A 109 16.35 -11.35 9.97
C VAL A 109 17.17 -11.65 11.22
N HIS A 110 18.40 -12.12 11.00
CA HIS A 110 19.36 -12.41 12.04
C HIS A 110 20.53 -11.43 11.99
N TYR A 111 21.02 -10.97 13.14
CA TYR A 111 22.19 -10.10 13.23
C TYR A 111 23.26 -10.68 14.15
N THR A 112 24.53 -10.37 13.86
CA THR A 112 25.66 -10.66 14.76
C THR A 112 25.80 -9.58 15.84
N ASP A 113 26.48 -9.88 16.95
CA ASP A 113 26.76 -8.91 18.02
C ASP A 113 27.78 -7.80 17.64
N GLU A 114 28.02 -7.59 16.33
CA GLU A 114 28.89 -6.53 15.83
C GLU A 114 28.20 -5.16 15.89
N SER A 115 28.98 -4.12 16.18
CA SER A 115 28.46 -2.75 16.28
C SER A 115 27.88 -2.29 14.94
N GLY A 116 26.60 -1.90 14.93
CA GLY A 116 25.87 -1.45 13.74
C GLY A 116 25.06 -2.55 13.03
N ALA A 117 25.31 -3.83 13.32
CA ALA A 117 24.60 -4.94 12.67
C ALA A 117 23.11 -5.00 13.05
N GLN A 118 22.78 -4.72 14.32
CA GLN A 118 21.39 -4.70 14.78
C GLN A 118 20.57 -3.59 14.10
N GLU A 119 21.11 -2.38 13.99
CA GLU A 119 20.41 -1.22 13.40
C GLU A 119 20.13 -1.44 11.91
N VAL A 120 21.10 -2.02 11.19
CA VAL A 120 20.94 -2.42 9.79
C VAL A 120 19.93 -3.56 9.66
N ALA A 121 19.93 -4.53 10.57
CA ALA A 121 18.95 -5.62 10.58
C ALA A 121 17.52 -5.13 10.84
N GLU A 122 17.33 -4.21 11.77
CA GLU A 122 16.04 -3.56 12.04
C GLU A 122 15.55 -2.77 10.81
N SER A 123 16.46 -2.07 10.12
CA SER A 123 16.14 -1.33 8.89
C SER A 123 15.80 -2.27 7.73
N ALA A 124 16.54 -3.35 7.56
CA ALA A 124 16.24 -4.38 6.55
C ALA A 124 14.92 -5.08 6.87
N ALA A 125 14.62 -5.31 8.15
CA ALA A 125 13.37 -5.92 8.55
C ALA A 125 12.17 -5.02 8.33
N LEU A 126 12.31 -3.72 8.61
CA LEU A 126 11.33 -2.70 8.23
C LEU A 126 11.10 -2.75 6.72
N ALA A 127 12.18 -2.71 5.92
CA ALA A 127 12.13 -2.80 4.46
C ALA A 127 11.42 -4.07 3.94
N LEU A 128 11.40 -5.16 4.71
CA LEU A 128 10.73 -6.41 4.35
C LEU A 128 9.30 -6.50 4.91
N GLY A 129 8.72 -5.39 5.35
CA GLY A 129 7.36 -5.32 5.89
C GLY A 129 7.26 -5.59 7.39
N GLY A 130 8.32 -5.29 8.13
CA GLY A 130 8.37 -5.48 9.58
C GLY A 130 8.53 -6.95 9.99
N VAL A 131 9.41 -7.68 9.31
CA VAL A 131 9.73 -9.09 9.65
C VAL A 131 10.43 -9.21 11.00
N GLU A 132 10.41 -10.41 11.58
CA GLU A 132 11.02 -10.64 12.89
C GLU A 132 12.54 -10.45 12.82
N VAL A 133 13.10 -9.77 13.83
CA VAL A 133 14.55 -9.59 14.01
C VAL A 133 15.00 -10.36 15.25
N SER A 134 16.04 -11.18 15.11
CA SER A 134 16.58 -11.99 16.19
C SER A 134 18.11 -12.05 16.14
N ALA A 135 18.75 -12.42 17.24
CA ALA A 135 20.20 -12.64 17.24
C ALA A 135 20.57 -13.84 16.36
N MET A 136 21.78 -13.85 15.80
CA MET A 136 22.28 -14.94 14.96
C MET A 136 22.32 -16.26 15.75
N PRO A 137 21.70 -17.34 15.27
CA PRO A 137 21.80 -18.65 15.93
C PRO A 137 23.19 -19.27 15.69
N ASP A 138 23.64 -20.08 16.64
CA ASP A 138 24.81 -20.98 16.48
C ASP A 138 24.33 -22.44 16.58
N PRO A 139 24.40 -23.25 15.49
CA PRO A 139 25.02 -22.94 14.20
C PRO A 139 24.16 -22.05 13.29
N ILE A 140 24.83 -21.34 12.37
CA ILE A 140 24.18 -20.44 11.41
C ILE A 140 23.24 -21.24 10.49
N PRO A 141 21.96 -20.84 10.34
CA PRO A 141 20.93 -21.58 9.60
C PRO A 141 21.05 -21.44 8.08
N THR A 142 22.26 -21.59 7.51
CA THR A 142 22.52 -21.62 6.07
C THR A 142 23.01 -23.00 5.63
N GLU A 143 22.84 -23.36 4.35
CA GLU A 143 23.35 -24.64 3.81
C GLU A 143 24.88 -24.76 3.93
N THR A 144 25.58 -23.62 3.93
CA THR A 144 27.04 -23.53 4.10
C THR A 144 27.47 -23.49 5.56
N GLY A 145 26.55 -23.25 6.51
CA GLY A 145 26.84 -23.05 7.93
C GLY A 145 27.65 -21.78 8.24
N SER A 146 27.75 -20.87 7.28
CA SER A 146 28.49 -19.60 7.40
C SER A 146 27.94 -18.55 6.42
N ILE A 147 28.19 -17.27 6.72
CA ILE A 147 27.82 -16.12 5.91
C ILE A 147 29.02 -15.17 5.80
N ASP A 148 29.16 -14.50 4.66
CA ASP A 148 30.14 -13.43 4.44
C ASP A 148 29.52 -12.06 4.78
N GLY A 149 28.92 -11.93 5.98
CA GLY A 149 28.21 -10.73 6.40
C GLY A 149 27.90 -10.72 7.90
N GLN A 150 27.26 -9.63 8.35
CA GLN A 150 26.88 -9.42 9.74
C GLN A 150 25.37 -9.56 9.95
N VAL A 151 24.59 -9.41 8.88
CA VAL A 151 23.13 -9.59 8.88
C VAL A 151 22.77 -10.70 7.91
N LEU A 152 21.91 -11.62 8.34
CA LEU A 152 21.37 -12.72 7.54
C LEU A 152 19.86 -12.57 7.43
N VAL A 153 19.36 -12.39 6.22
CA VAL A 153 17.92 -12.41 5.94
C VAL A 153 17.55 -13.81 5.48
N LEU A 154 16.85 -14.59 6.30
CA LEU A 154 16.23 -15.84 5.87
C LEU A 154 14.89 -15.51 5.19
N LEU A 155 14.85 -15.61 3.87
CA LEU A 155 13.68 -15.30 3.08
C LEU A 155 12.71 -16.48 3.05
N GLY A 156 11.60 -16.37 3.77
CA GLY A 156 10.52 -17.34 3.80
C GLY A 156 9.51 -17.17 2.64
N ASN A 157 8.60 -18.13 2.50
CA ASN A 157 7.63 -18.15 1.39
C ASN A 157 6.70 -16.93 1.32
N LYS A 158 6.42 -16.24 2.42
CA LYS A 158 5.52 -15.07 2.43
C LYS A 158 6.13 -13.81 1.81
N GLN A 159 7.45 -13.69 1.83
CA GLN A 159 8.16 -12.54 1.25
C GLN A 159 8.95 -12.95 -0.01
N ALA A 160 9.16 -14.25 -0.22
CA ALA A 160 9.75 -14.74 -1.44
C ALA A 160 8.82 -14.47 -2.62
N ASP A 161 9.36 -13.79 -3.63
CA ASP A 161 8.66 -13.29 -4.82
C ASP A 161 7.73 -12.09 -4.59
N SER A 162 7.72 -11.51 -3.40
CA SER A 162 7.15 -10.18 -3.16
C SER A 162 8.21 -9.10 -3.34
N THR A 163 7.81 -7.92 -3.82
CA THR A 163 8.68 -6.75 -3.93
C THR A 163 8.75 -6.01 -2.59
N LEU A 164 9.82 -5.23 -2.36
CA LEU A 164 9.93 -4.42 -1.13
C LEU A 164 8.79 -3.38 -1.02
N VAL A 165 8.24 -2.94 -2.15
CA VAL A 165 7.09 -2.03 -2.22
C VAL A 165 5.85 -2.70 -1.64
N GLU A 166 5.53 -3.93 -2.08
CA GLU A 166 4.40 -4.71 -1.55
C GLU A 166 4.55 -4.99 -0.04
N LEU A 167 5.78 -5.19 0.42
CA LEU A 167 6.05 -5.54 1.82
C LEU A 167 6.02 -4.35 2.77
N ASN A 168 6.57 -3.19 2.38
CA ASN A 168 6.63 -2.01 3.26
C ASN A 168 5.29 -1.33 3.49
N GLY A 169 4.21 -1.77 2.82
CA GLY A 169 2.97 -1.03 2.86
C GLY A 169 3.16 0.40 2.36
N ALA A 170 3.97 0.59 1.30
CA ALA A 170 3.47 1.48 0.26
C ALA A 170 2.09 0.91 -0.01
N GLU A 171 1.05 1.64 0.42
CA GLU A 171 -0.32 1.16 0.33
C GLU A 171 -0.41 0.51 -1.03
N SER A 172 -0.74 -0.79 -1.11
CA SER A 172 -1.01 -1.42 -2.41
C SER A 172 -1.80 -0.37 -3.13
N VAL A 173 -1.25 0.18 -4.21
CA VAL A 173 -2.01 1.13 -5.00
C VAL A 173 -3.29 0.36 -5.25
N THR A 174 -4.38 0.74 -4.57
CA THR A 174 -5.66 0.09 -4.74
C THR A 174 -6.17 0.65 -6.03
N ASN A 175 -5.46 0.29 -7.10
CA ASN A 175 -5.97 0.30 -8.43
C ASN A 175 -7.19 -0.61 -8.34
N ALA A 176 -8.37 -0.03 -8.50
CA ALA A 176 -9.64 -0.72 -8.36
C ALA A 176 -9.84 -1.82 -9.44
N GLY A 177 -8.81 -2.07 -10.26
CA GLY A 177 -8.76 -3.06 -11.33
C GLY A 177 -8.49 -2.45 -12.70
N SER A 178 -8.28 -1.13 -12.79
CA SER A 178 -8.00 -0.40 -14.02
C SER A 178 -6.70 -0.84 -14.68
N VAL A 179 -6.79 -1.28 -15.94
CA VAL A 179 -5.62 -1.70 -16.72
C VAL A 179 -4.91 -0.49 -17.31
N VAL A 180 -3.62 -0.32 -16.98
CA VAL A 180 -2.77 0.76 -17.49
C VAL A 180 -2.03 0.30 -18.75
N VAL A 181 -2.27 0.97 -19.87
CA VAL A 181 -1.53 0.78 -21.12
C VAL A 181 -0.47 1.86 -21.21
N VAL A 182 0.79 1.46 -21.43
CA VAL A 182 1.89 2.41 -21.63
C VAL A 182 2.13 2.61 -23.12
N ALA A 183 2.04 3.86 -23.57
CA ALA A 183 2.36 4.29 -24.93
C ALA A 183 3.68 5.07 -24.94
N ASN A 184 4.59 4.68 -25.83
CA ASN A 184 5.84 5.39 -26.02
C ASN A 184 5.69 6.58 -26.97
N ASP A 185 5.85 7.80 -26.47
CA ASP A 185 5.97 9.04 -27.24
C ASP A 185 7.35 9.70 -27.10
N SER A 186 8.29 9.04 -26.45
CA SER A 186 9.62 9.61 -26.20
C SER A 186 10.58 9.47 -27.38
N GLY A 187 10.29 8.55 -28.31
CA GLY A 187 11.22 8.14 -29.36
C GLY A 187 12.41 7.30 -28.88
N VAL A 188 12.43 6.89 -27.60
CA VAL A 188 13.42 5.97 -27.04
C VAL A 188 12.92 4.54 -27.21
N ASP A 189 13.64 3.72 -27.98
CA ASP A 189 13.26 2.32 -28.22
C ASP A 189 13.16 1.52 -26.92
N GLY A 190 12.03 0.85 -26.71
CA GLY A 190 11.80 -0.01 -25.55
C GLY A 190 11.36 0.71 -24.26
N ALA A 191 11.24 2.04 -24.27
CA ALA A 191 10.88 2.80 -23.06
C ALA A 191 9.51 2.41 -22.49
N ALA A 192 8.48 2.23 -23.34
CA ALA A 192 7.18 1.76 -22.87
C ALA A 192 7.26 0.38 -22.22
N GLY A 193 8.00 -0.56 -22.80
CA GLY A 193 8.17 -1.90 -22.21
C GLY A 193 8.87 -1.87 -20.85
N ALA A 194 9.91 -1.03 -20.71
CA ALA A 194 10.59 -0.85 -19.43
C ALA A 194 9.66 -0.23 -18.36
N MET A 195 8.87 0.78 -18.74
CA MET A 195 7.90 1.41 -17.85
C MET A 195 6.76 0.45 -17.49
N THR A 196 6.26 -0.35 -18.43
CA THR A 196 5.28 -1.42 -18.18
C THR A 196 5.79 -2.38 -17.11
N THR A 197 7.02 -2.91 -17.22
CA THR A 197 7.61 -3.76 -16.18
C THR A 197 7.77 -3.03 -14.84
N THR A 198 8.08 -1.74 -14.87
CA THR A 198 8.21 -0.95 -13.64
C THR A 198 6.86 -0.81 -12.93
N LEU A 199 5.77 -0.56 -13.66
CA LEU A 199 4.41 -0.49 -13.13
C LEU A 199 3.91 -1.86 -12.64
N GLU A 200 4.21 -2.95 -13.34
CA GLU A 200 3.93 -4.32 -12.87
C GLU A 200 4.60 -4.60 -11.54
N ASN A 201 5.88 -4.24 -11.40
CA ASN A 201 6.62 -4.42 -10.15
C ASN A 201 6.10 -3.53 -9.02
N ALA A 202 5.50 -2.38 -9.35
CA ALA A 202 4.81 -1.51 -8.40
C ALA A 202 3.38 -2.00 -8.05
N GLY A 203 2.92 -3.09 -8.67
CA GLY A 203 1.63 -3.72 -8.38
C GLY A 203 0.45 -3.22 -9.22
N PHE A 204 0.69 -2.43 -10.27
CA PHE A 204 -0.36 -2.02 -11.20
C PHE A 204 -0.72 -3.15 -12.17
N ALA A 205 -2.00 -3.26 -12.51
CA ALA A 205 -2.44 -4.06 -13.65
C ALA A 205 -2.07 -3.30 -14.94
N VAL A 206 -1.26 -3.91 -15.81
CA VAL A 206 -0.86 -3.28 -17.07
C VAL A 206 -1.31 -4.07 -18.29
N GLY A 207 -1.58 -3.35 -19.37
CA GLY A 207 -1.85 -3.89 -20.69
C GLY A 207 -0.59 -4.02 -21.54
N ALA A 208 -0.77 -4.47 -22.79
CA ALA A 208 0.33 -4.56 -23.74
C ALA A 208 0.89 -3.16 -24.07
N ALA A 209 2.21 -2.98 -23.94
CA ALA A 209 2.88 -1.75 -24.32
C ALA A 209 2.64 -1.41 -25.81
N THR A 210 2.42 -0.13 -26.09
CA THR A 210 2.16 0.40 -27.43
C THR A 210 3.03 1.63 -27.71
N ASN A 211 2.86 2.24 -28.88
CA ASN A 211 3.45 3.53 -29.22
C ASN A 211 2.33 4.57 -29.37
N GLY A 212 2.63 5.82 -29.04
CA GLY A 212 1.72 6.90 -29.37
C GLY A 212 1.95 7.44 -30.78
N VAL A 213 1.12 8.42 -31.14
CA VAL A 213 1.05 8.93 -32.52
C VAL A 213 2.11 9.95 -32.85
N GLU A 214 2.63 10.68 -31.86
CA GLU A 214 3.53 11.81 -32.05
C GLU A 214 4.53 11.95 -30.90
N PRO A 215 5.81 12.25 -31.16
CA PRO A 215 6.78 12.41 -30.09
C PRO A 215 6.46 13.58 -29.15
N ARG A 216 6.52 13.36 -27.83
CA ARG A 216 6.21 14.36 -26.80
C ARG A 216 7.35 14.55 -25.81
N ALA A 217 7.47 15.78 -25.33
CA ALA A 217 8.46 16.14 -24.32
C ALA A 217 8.01 15.73 -22.90
N GLU A 218 6.71 15.86 -22.63
CA GLU A 218 6.06 15.65 -21.34
C GLU A 218 5.20 14.38 -21.39
N SER A 219 5.28 13.56 -20.34
CA SER A 219 4.35 12.47 -20.10
C SER A 219 2.99 12.98 -19.64
N ILE A 220 1.93 12.25 -19.97
CA ILE A 220 0.55 12.53 -19.56
C ILE A 220 -0.16 11.21 -19.28
N VAL A 221 -0.99 11.18 -18.24
CA VAL A 221 -1.88 10.06 -17.94
C VAL A 221 -3.28 10.41 -18.43
N TYR A 222 -3.85 9.55 -19.28
CA TYR A 222 -5.23 9.62 -19.73
C TYR A 222 -6.09 8.54 -19.08
N TYR A 223 -7.35 8.84 -18.74
CA TYR A 223 -8.29 7.88 -18.14
C TYR A 223 -9.61 7.80 -18.91
N THR A 224 -10.25 6.63 -18.94
CA THR A 224 -11.63 6.47 -19.42
C THR A 224 -12.63 7.18 -18.49
N ASP A 225 -13.83 7.51 -18.97
CA ASP A 225 -14.92 8.08 -18.14
C ASP A 225 -15.49 7.09 -17.08
N ASP A 226 -14.74 6.06 -16.69
CA ASP A 226 -15.07 5.20 -15.56
C ASP A 226 -14.61 5.86 -14.25
N SER A 227 -15.48 5.88 -13.25
CA SER A 227 -15.18 6.53 -11.96
C SER A 227 -14.00 5.88 -11.23
N ASP A 228 -13.72 4.61 -11.51
CA ASP A 228 -12.60 3.89 -10.93
C ASP A 228 -11.28 4.22 -11.67
N ALA A 229 -11.34 4.49 -12.98
CA ALA A 229 -10.18 4.82 -13.80
C ALA A 229 -9.60 6.21 -13.51
N GLU A 230 -10.44 7.20 -13.19
CA GLU A 230 -9.99 8.54 -12.82
C GLU A 230 -9.17 8.53 -11.52
N ALA A 231 -9.68 7.87 -10.48
CA ALA A 231 -8.98 7.76 -9.19
C ALA A 231 -7.65 7.00 -9.33
N ASP A 232 -7.66 5.92 -10.11
CA ASP A 232 -6.48 5.10 -10.37
C ASP A 232 -5.42 5.87 -11.20
N ALA A 233 -5.84 6.72 -12.13
CA ALA A 233 -4.97 7.59 -12.91
C ALA A 233 -4.31 8.69 -12.06
N GLU A 234 -5.04 9.26 -11.10
CA GLU A 234 -4.47 10.22 -10.13
C GLU A 234 -3.39 9.55 -9.27
N ILE A 235 -3.61 8.32 -8.82
CA ILE A 235 -2.60 7.58 -8.05
C ILE A 235 -1.36 7.30 -8.91
N LEU A 236 -1.57 6.83 -10.15
CA LEU A 236 -0.47 6.61 -11.09
C LEU A 236 0.33 7.88 -11.34
N ALA A 237 -0.33 9.02 -11.53
CA ALA A 237 0.33 10.30 -11.74
C ALA A 237 1.17 10.74 -10.55
N VAL A 238 0.70 10.54 -9.32
CA VAL A 238 1.46 10.82 -8.10
C VAL A 238 2.71 9.94 -8.03
N GLU A 239 2.57 8.64 -8.35
CA GLU A 239 3.67 7.67 -8.35
C GLU A 239 4.76 8.02 -9.38
N LEU A 240 4.35 8.61 -10.50
CA LEU A 240 5.25 9.12 -11.55
C LEU A 240 5.83 10.52 -11.26
N GLY A 241 5.69 11.04 -10.05
CA GLY A 241 6.25 12.34 -9.67
C GLY A 241 5.35 13.54 -9.99
N GLY A 242 4.04 13.33 -10.12
CA GLY A 242 3.03 14.36 -10.38
C GLY A 242 2.83 14.66 -11.86
N VAL A 243 2.68 13.62 -12.67
CA VAL A 243 2.34 13.74 -14.10
C VAL A 243 0.94 14.34 -14.29
N ASP A 244 0.72 15.07 -15.38
CA ASP A 244 -0.61 15.62 -15.68
C ASP A 244 -1.62 14.51 -15.97
N VAL A 245 -2.82 14.65 -15.42
CA VAL A 245 -3.95 13.72 -15.61
C VAL A 245 -5.04 14.42 -16.41
N GLU A 246 -5.46 13.80 -17.52
CA GLU A 246 -6.49 14.33 -18.39
C GLU A 246 -7.52 13.23 -18.75
N PRO A 247 -8.81 13.57 -18.96
CA PRO A 247 -9.76 12.61 -19.49
C PRO A 247 -9.33 12.17 -20.89
N MET A 248 -9.59 10.91 -21.23
CA MET A 248 -9.18 10.36 -22.52
C MET A 248 -9.84 11.12 -23.68
N PRO A 249 -9.05 11.59 -24.66
CA PRO A 249 -9.60 12.27 -25.84
C PRO A 249 -10.44 11.33 -26.70
N ASP A 250 -11.37 11.90 -27.47
CA ASP A 250 -12.21 11.16 -28.43
C ASP A 250 -11.37 10.34 -29.43
N ASP A 251 -10.25 10.90 -29.88
CA ASP A 251 -9.26 10.23 -30.71
C ASP A 251 -8.12 9.73 -29.81
N ILE A 252 -8.06 8.42 -29.57
CA ILE A 252 -7.07 7.81 -28.69
C ILE A 252 -5.67 8.00 -29.29
N PRO A 253 -4.70 8.60 -28.56
CA PRO A 253 -3.40 8.99 -29.10
C PRO A 253 -2.41 7.80 -29.17
N THR A 254 -2.86 6.65 -29.66
CA THR A 254 -2.04 5.45 -29.92
C THR A 254 -1.91 5.20 -31.42
N GLU A 255 -0.85 4.52 -31.87
CA GLU A 255 -0.66 4.17 -33.29
C GLU A 255 -1.83 3.36 -33.87
N SER A 256 -2.53 2.56 -33.02
CA SER A 256 -3.72 1.81 -33.39
C SER A 256 -5.00 2.66 -33.37
N GLY A 257 -5.00 3.80 -32.67
CA GLY A 257 -6.21 4.58 -32.38
C GLY A 257 -7.18 3.87 -31.42
N GLU A 258 -6.72 2.82 -30.74
CA GLU A 258 -7.50 1.99 -29.82
C GLU A 258 -6.74 1.85 -28.49
N LEU A 259 -7.48 1.67 -27.39
CA LEU A 259 -6.97 1.36 -26.06
C LEU A 259 -7.53 0.02 -25.59
N ASP A 260 -6.65 -0.88 -25.17
CA ASP A 260 -7.00 -2.17 -24.57
C ASP A 260 -6.79 -2.13 -23.04
N GLY A 261 -7.42 -1.13 -22.41
CA GLY A 261 -7.32 -0.84 -20.98
C GLY A 261 -8.16 0.38 -20.59
N ASP A 262 -8.02 0.80 -19.34
CA ASP A 262 -8.82 1.86 -18.73
C ASP A 262 -8.02 3.16 -18.58
N ILE A 263 -6.70 3.04 -18.50
CA ILE A 263 -5.76 4.15 -18.34
C ILE A 263 -4.71 4.06 -19.44
N LEU A 264 -4.32 5.20 -20.00
CA LEU A 264 -3.29 5.32 -21.00
C LEU A 264 -2.18 6.27 -20.50
N LEU A 265 -1.01 5.73 -20.21
CA LEU A 265 0.19 6.51 -19.91
C LEU A 265 0.94 6.83 -21.21
N LEU A 266 0.88 8.08 -21.67
CA LEU A 266 1.74 8.58 -22.73
C LEU A 266 3.09 8.98 -22.14
N LEU A 267 4.15 8.29 -22.54
CA LEU A 267 5.49 8.49 -22.02
C LEU A 267 6.28 9.49 -22.88
N GLY A 268 6.55 10.67 -22.34
CA GLY A 268 7.38 11.69 -22.96
C GLY A 268 8.88 11.51 -22.68
N THR A 269 9.71 12.34 -23.32
CA THR A 269 11.18 12.33 -23.11
C THR A 269 11.62 12.66 -21.67
N ASN A 270 10.78 13.35 -20.89
CA ASN A 270 11.07 13.70 -19.50
C ASN A 270 11.13 12.48 -18.57
N GLU A 271 10.34 11.44 -18.85
CA GLU A 271 10.19 10.26 -17.99
C GLU A 271 10.81 9.00 -18.59
N ALA A 272 10.93 8.92 -19.93
CA ALA A 272 11.39 7.74 -20.65
C ALA A 272 12.83 7.27 -20.38
N SER A 273 13.60 8.01 -19.57
CA SER A 273 14.97 7.65 -19.17
C SER A 273 15.17 7.64 -17.67
N LYS A 274 14.10 7.79 -16.88
CA LYS A 274 14.17 7.83 -15.42
C LYS A 274 13.57 6.55 -14.84
N SER A 275 14.20 6.02 -13.80
CA SER A 275 13.59 4.97 -12.96
C SER A 275 12.57 5.59 -12.01
N LEU A 276 11.63 4.78 -11.50
CA LEU A 276 10.61 5.22 -10.53
C LEU A 276 11.22 5.92 -9.30
N SER A 277 12.40 5.45 -8.86
CA SER A 277 13.25 6.06 -7.83
C SER A 277 13.89 7.41 -8.18
N GLN A 278 13.79 7.86 -9.43
CA GLN A 278 14.21 9.19 -9.89
C GLN A 278 13.01 10.13 -10.12
N LEU A 279 11.78 9.61 -9.99
CA LEU A 279 10.54 10.37 -10.16
C LEU A 279 9.99 10.89 -8.83
N ASN A 280 10.29 10.20 -7.72
CA ASN A 280 10.01 10.66 -6.36
C ASN A 280 11.34 10.98 -5.61
N PRO A 281 11.76 12.26 -5.53
CA PRO A 281 12.88 12.68 -4.68
C PRO A 281 12.53 12.78 -3.19
#